data_AF-K6XHX0-F1
#
_entry.id   AF-K6XHX0-F1
#
_cell.length_a   1.000
_cell.length_b   1.000
_cell.length_c   1.000
_cell.angle_alpha   90.00
_cell.angle_beta   90.00
_cell.angle_gamma   90.00
#
_symmetry.space_group_name_H-M   'P 1'
#
loop_
_entity.id
_entity.type
_entity.pdbx_description
1 polymer ?
#
loop_
_entity_poly.entity_id
_entity_poly.type
_entity_poly.pdbx_seq_one_letter_code
_entity_poly.pdbx_strand_id
1 'polypeptide(L)' 'ADNALAESFNATMKREVLQDAACWTDELTCRRQVFRWLVRYNTRRRHTWCGYLSPSTYEARRAATLPTAA' A
#
# COMPACT_ATOMS: atom_id res chain seq x y z
N ALA A 1 13.34 -12.38 -11.30
CA ALA A 1 12.19 -11.47 -11.08
C ALA A 1 11.85 -11.39 -9.60
N ASP A 2 12.84 -11.12 -8.75
CA ASP A 2 12.65 -11.26 -7.29
C ASP A 2 12.02 -10.00 -6.66
N ASN A 3 12.23 -8.82 -7.26
CA ASN A 3 11.85 -7.54 -6.66
C ASN A 3 10.74 -6.76 -7.42
N ALA A 4 10.21 -7.31 -8.52
CA ALA A 4 9.33 -6.57 -9.42
C ALA A 4 8.04 -6.07 -8.74
N LEU A 5 7.50 -6.85 -7.80
CA LEU A 5 6.31 -6.45 -7.03
C LEU A 5 6.62 -5.27 -6.11
N ALA A 6 7.73 -5.31 -5.39
CA ALA A 6 8.13 -4.23 -4.49
C ALA A 6 8.46 -2.95 -5.27
N GLU A 7 9.09 -3.07 -6.45
CA GLU A 7 9.36 -1.96 -7.36
C GLU A 7 8.08 -1.29 -7.84
N SER A 8 7.10 -2.07 -8.29
CA SER A 8 5.81 -1.55 -8.74
C SER A 8 5.04 -0.82 -7.62
N PHE A 9 5.10 -1.35 -6.39
CA PHE A 9 4.54 -0.72 -5.21
C PHE A 9 5.23 0.62 -4.91
N ASN A 10 6.56 0.61 -4.85
CA ASN A 10 7.36 1.80 -4.56
C ASN A 10 7.19 2.88 -5.65
N ALA A 11 7.10 2.48 -6.92
CA ALA A 11 6.85 3.41 -8.03
C ALA A 11 5.47 4.07 -7.90
N THR A 12 4.43 3.29 -7.58
CA THR A 12 3.06 3.81 -7.37
C THR A 12 3.03 4.79 -6.20
N MET A 13 3.64 4.42 -5.07
CA MET A 13 3.74 5.29 -3.90
C MET A 13 4.43 6.61 -4.23
N LYS A 14 5.62 6.56 -4.85
CA LYS A 14 6.37 7.77 -5.21
C LYS A 14 5.55 8.68 -6.13
N ARG A 15 4.94 8.12 -7.18
CA ARG A 15 4.10 8.88 -8.12
C ARG A 15 2.93 9.58 -7.43
N GLU A 16 2.18 8.85 -6.62
CA GLU A 16 0.96 9.37 -6.00
C GLU A 16 1.23 10.30 -4.81
N VAL A 17 2.32 10.08 -4.07
CA VAL A 17 2.71 10.93 -2.94
C VAL A 17 3.39 12.21 -3.43
N LEU A 18 4.31 12.12 -4.39
CA LEU A 18 5.04 13.30 -4.87
C LEU A 18 4.22 14.17 -5.81
N GLN A 19 3.24 13.60 -6.53
CA GLN A 19 2.36 14.36 -7.44
C GLN A 19 3.15 15.27 -8.40
N ASP A 20 4.13 14.67 -9.08
CA ASP A 20 5.05 15.34 -10.02
C ASP A 20 6.04 16.34 -9.39
N ALA A 21 6.03 16.52 -8.06
CA ALA A 21 7.09 17.24 -7.36
C ALA A 21 8.40 16.44 -7.36
N ALA A 22 9.53 17.14 -7.49
CA ALA A 22 10.85 16.51 -7.43
C ALA A 22 11.22 16.04 -6.00
N CYS A 23 10.82 16.81 -4.99
CA CYS A 23 11.07 16.50 -3.57
C CYS A 23 10.10 17.25 -2.65
N TRP A 24 10.12 16.87 -1.38
CA TRP A 24 9.51 17.65 -0.30
C TRP A 24 10.55 18.60 0.30
N THR A 25 10.10 19.77 0.76
CA THR A 25 10.95 20.75 1.45
C THR A 25 11.28 20.37 2.89
N ASP A 26 10.48 19.47 3.49
CA ASP A 26 10.57 19.09 4.90
C ASP A 26 10.27 17.59 5.09
N GLU A 27 11.04 16.94 5.96
CA GLU A 27 10.94 15.51 6.23
C GLU A 27 9.62 15.14 6.91
N LEU A 28 9.17 15.96 7.87
CA LEU A 28 7.95 15.69 8.62
C LEU A 28 6.72 15.69 7.70
N THR A 29 6.69 16.63 6.74
CA THR A 29 5.65 16.72 5.73
C THR A 29 5.66 15.49 4.82
N CYS A 30 6.84 15.09 4.31
CA CYS A 30 7.00 13.86 3.53
C CYS A 30 6.46 12.64 4.29
N ARG A 31 6.89 12.45 5.54
CA ARG A 31 6.48 11.33 6.39
C ARG A 31 4.97 11.28 6.61
N ARG A 32 4.34 12.43 6.86
CA ARG A 32 2.87 12.52 7.03
C ARG A 32 2.13 12.15 5.75
N GLN A 33 2.59 12.62 4.60
CA GLN A 33 1.96 12.31 3.31
C GLN A 33 2.10 10.83 2.95
N VAL A 34 3.31 10.27 3.12
CA VAL A 34 3.56 8.84 2.93
C VAL A 34 2.69 8.01 3.88
N PHE A 35 2.63 8.36 5.17
CA PHE A 35 1.81 7.63 6.14
C PHE A 35 0.32 7.67 5.77
N ARG A 36 -0.20 8.86 5.42
CA ARG A 36 -1.59 9.03 4.97
C ARG A 36 -1.88 8.16 3.74
N TRP A 37 -0.94 8.12 2.79
CA TRP A 37 -1.05 7.29 1.61
C TRP A 37 -1.05 5.80 1.94
N LEU A 38 -0.13 5.33 2.80
CA LEU A 38 -0.04 3.93 3.24
C LEU A 38 -1.31 3.48 3.95
N VAL A 39 -1.86 4.29 4.85
CA VAL A 39 -3.12 3.97 5.54
C VAL A 39 -4.25 3.82 4.53
N ARG A 40 -4.38 4.76 3.57
CA ARG A 40 -5.41 4.67 2.52
C ARG A 40 -5.21 3.43 1.64
N TYR A 41 -3.98 3.15 1.22
CA TYR A 41 -3.63 2.00 0.40
C TYR A 41 -4.06 0.69 1.07
N ASN A 42 -3.70 0.50 2.34
CA ASN A 42 -3.95 -0.75 3.04
C ASN A 42 -5.41 -0.91 3.50
N THR A 43 -6.09 0.18 3.87
CA THR A 43 -7.40 0.09 4.54
C THR A 43 -8.59 0.44 3.65
N ARG A 44 -8.38 1.22 2.57
CA ARG A 44 -9.47 1.77 1.73
C ARG A 44 -9.35 1.48 0.24
N ARG A 45 -8.14 1.46 -0.32
CA ARG A 45 -7.93 1.27 -1.77
C ARG A 45 -8.34 -0.14 -2.16
N ARG A 46 -9.17 -0.27 -3.18
CA ARG A 46 -9.63 -1.57 -3.68
C ARG A 46 -8.73 -2.04 -4.81
N HIS A 47 -8.38 -3.32 -4.79
CA HIS A 47 -7.50 -3.94 -5.79
C HIS A 47 -8.24 -5.07 -6.49
N THR A 48 -8.14 -5.14 -7.81
CA THR A 48 -8.72 -6.23 -8.61
C THR A 48 -8.20 -7.59 -8.18
N TRP A 49 -6.90 -7.69 -7.87
CA TRP A 49 -6.27 -8.89 -7.33
C TRP A 49 -6.83 -9.32 -5.97
N CYS A 50 -7.23 -8.35 -5.13
CA CYS A 50 -7.88 -8.60 -3.84
C CYS A 50 -9.40 -8.83 -3.97
N GLY A 51 -9.93 -9.09 -5.17
CA GLY A 51 -11.37 -9.24 -5.40
C GLY A 51 -12.15 -7.96 -5.15
N TYR A 52 -11.59 -6.80 -5.51
CA TYR A 52 -12.12 -5.47 -5.24
C TYR A 52 -12.27 -5.14 -3.73
N LEU A 53 -11.43 -5.74 -2.89
CA LEU A 53 -11.29 -5.41 -1.48
C LEU A 53 -10.03 -4.60 -1.22
N SER A 54 -9.94 -3.98 -0.05
CA SER A 54 -8.69 -3.44 0.45
C SER A 54 -7.76 -4.55 0.93
N PRO A 55 -6.43 -4.35 0.90
CA PRO A 55 -5.47 -5.34 1.35
C PRO A 55 -5.76 -5.84 2.76
N SER A 56 -6.05 -4.94 3.70
CA SER A 56 -6.36 -5.33 5.09
C SER A 56 -7.62 -6.20 5.19
N THR A 57 -8.66 -5.89 4.40
CA THR A 57 -9.90 -6.68 4.39
C THR A 57 -9.71 -8.03 3.71
N TYR A 58 -8.92 -8.08 2.63
CA TYR A 58 -8.57 -9.31 1.95
C TYR A 58 -7.80 -10.26 2.88
N GLU A 59 -6.75 -9.76 3.54
CA GLU A 59 -5.96 -10.54 4.50
C GLU A 59 -6.82 -11.00 5.69
N ALA A 60 -7.67 -10.14 6.26
CA ALA A 60 -8.55 -10.52 7.36
C ALA A 60 -9.52 -11.66 6.98
N ARG A 61 -10.06 -11.66 5.75
CA ARG A 61 -10.92 -12.75 5.26
C ARG A 61 -10.14 -14.05 5.05
N ARG A 62 -8.88 -13.97 4.59
CA ARG A 62 -8.03 -15.15 4.41
C ARG A 62 -7.54 -15.73 5.72
N ALA A 63 -7.16 -14.88 6.68
CA ALA A 63 -6.74 -15.29 8.01
C ALA A 63 -7.86 -16.05 8.73
N ALA A 64 -9.12 -15.65 8.57
CA ALA A 64 -10.28 -16.38 9.09
C ALA A 64 -10.49 -17.75 8.44
N THR A 65 -9.89 -18.01 7.27
CA THR A 65 -10.05 -19.25 6.50
C THR A 65 -8.85 -20.20 6.64
N LEU A 66 -7.71 -19.73 7.13
CA LEU A 66 -6.53 -20.56 7.32
C LEU A 66 -6.69 -21.41 8.60
N PRO A 67 -6.53 -22.74 8.53
CA PRO A 67 -6.45 -23.55 9.74
C PRO A 67 -5.21 -23.11 10.53
N THR A 68 -5.33 -23.06 11.85
CA THR A 68 -4.18 -22.85 12.75
C THR A 68 -3.09 -23.84 12.36
N ALA A 69 -1.91 -23.34 12.02
CA ALA A 69 -0.77 -24.21 11.74
C ALA A 69 -0.52 -25.09 12.98
N ALA A 70 -0.50 -26.41 12.76
CA ALA A 70 -0.21 -27.41 13.79
C ALA A 70 1.26 -27.43 14.18
#